data_AF-A0A7W9TRL5-F1
#
_entry.id   AF-A0A7W9TRL5-F1
#
_cell.length_a   1.000
_cell.length_b   1.000
_cell.length_c   1.000
_cell.angle_alpha   90.00
_cell.angle_beta   90.00
_cell.angle_gamma   90.00
#
_symmetry.space_group_name_H-M   'P 1'
#
loop_
_entity.id
_entity.type
_entity.pdbx_description
1 polymer ?
#
loop_
_entity_poly.entity_id
_entity_poly.type
_entity_poly.pdbx_seq_one_letter_code
_entity_poly.pdbx_strand_id
1 'polypeptide(L)'
;MAARRGPFGRCLMHAGRKPLPPGQFEYPSFDRFGLGHFAGRFPHNPDNVELSIGGDVRRAVILGAELETLPRVEQISDFHCVTTWSYRGVRWRGVRFSDFYHRLVVPLAQPLDGATFVVFRAQDGYACCMRLCDLLADDVLLADGIGDGGLGIEHGAPLRLVAPAHYGYKNVKHLAAIEFWKDRRNYRFPFPYPDLMDHPRGRVAFEERARYVPAWLIRIVYRALMPGARRKMRKALEHYRDGL
;
A
#
# COMPACT_ATOMS: atom_id res chain seq x y z
N MET A 1 -54.74 18.85 19.40
CA MET A 1 -53.47 19.47 19.87
C MET A 1 -52.35 19.04 18.94
N ALA A 2 -51.77 20.00 18.23
CA ALA A 2 -50.79 19.78 17.18
C ALA A 2 -49.40 19.48 17.75
N ALA A 3 -48.79 18.37 17.31
CA ALA A 3 -47.38 18.08 17.58
C ALA A 3 -46.49 18.93 16.65
N ARG A 4 -45.76 19.88 17.23
CA ARG A 4 -44.80 20.74 16.52
C ARG A 4 -43.61 19.91 16.05
N ARG A 5 -43.45 19.76 14.74
CA ARG A 5 -42.22 19.25 14.10
C ARG A 5 -41.17 20.36 14.13
N GLY A 6 -40.05 20.13 14.82
CA GLY A 6 -38.90 21.04 14.84
C GLY A 6 -38.16 21.05 13.50
N PRO A 7 -37.59 22.19 13.06
CA PRO A 7 -36.92 22.31 11.77
C PRO A 7 -35.41 22.01 11.93
N PHE A 8 -35.05 20.73 12.03
CA PHE A 8 -33.66 20.29 11.86
C PHE A 8 -33.52 19.44 10.59
N GLY A 9 -33.94 20.03 9.47
CA GLY A 9 -33.61 19.55 8.14
C GLY A 9 -32.80 20.63 7.43
N ARG A 10 -31.51 20.73 7.74
CA ARG A 10 -30.60 21.60 6.99
C ARG A 10 -29.31 20.86 6.67
N CYS A 11 -29.29 20.35 5.44
CA CYS A 11 -28.16 20.43 4.53
C CYS A 11 -26.82 19.97 5.11
N LEU A 12 -26.56 18.66 5.09
CA LEU A 12 -25.20 18.16 4.91
C LEU A 12 -24.74 18.60 3.53
N MET A 13 -24.17 19.81 3.50
CA MET A 13 -23.39 20.33 2.38
C MET A 13 -22.43 19.23 1.95
N HIS A 14 -22.55 18.78 0.69
CA HIS A 14 -21.49 18.02 0.03
C HIS A 14 -20.23 18.90 0.06
N ALA A 15 -19.36 18.69 1.05
CA ALA A 15 -18.00 19.18 0.98
C ALA A 15 -17.42 18.65 -0.34
N GLY A 16 -17.15 19.55 -1.28
CA GLY A 16 -16.76 19.20 -2.64
C GLY A 16 -15.64 18.18 -2.62
N ARG A 17 -15.89 16.97 -3.15
CA ARG A 17 -14.90 15.89 -3.18
C ARG A 17 -13.63 16.40 -3.86
N LYS A 18 -12.47 16.21 -3.21
CA LYS A 18 -11.16 16.56 -3.78
C LYS A 18 -11.04 15.97 -5.19
N PRO A 19 -10.56 16.72 -6.21
CA PRO A 19 -10.41 16.19 -7.56
C PRO A 19 -9.50 14.95 -7.56
N LEU A 20 -9.77 14.02 -8.47
CA LEU A 20 -8.88 12.88 -8.67
C LEU A 20 -7.52 13.36 -9.20
N PRO A 21 -6.43 12.63 -8.88
CA PRO A 21 -5.15 12.92 -9.48
C PRO A 21 -5.17 12.76 -11.01
N PRO A 22 -4.20 13.38 -11.72
CA PRO A 22 -4.17 13.35 -13.17
C PRO A 22 -4.17 11.93 -13.75
N GLY A 23 -4.94 11.75 -14.82
CA GLY A 23 -5.04 10.47 -15.52
C GLY A 23 -5.74 9.35 -14.74
N GLN A 24 -6.43 9.68 -13.63
CA GLN A 24 -7.22 8.73 -12.86
C GLN A 24 -8.72 8.88 -13.13
N PHE A 25 -9.44 7.76 -13.14
CA PHE A 25 -10.90 7.73 -13.05
C PHE A 25 -11.36 6.94 -11.82
N GLU A 26 -12.53 7.27 -11.28
CA GLU A 26 -13.10 6.57 -10.13
C GLU A 26 -13.62 5.19 -10.57
N TYR A 27 -13.27 4.15 -9.81
CA TYR A 27 -13.75 2.79 -10.03
C TYR A 27 -14.64 2.36 -8.87
N PRO A 28 -15.77 1.67 -9.12
CA PRO A 28 -16.79 1.43 -8.11
C PRO A 28 -16.44 0.36 -7.08
N SER A 29 -15.44 -0.49 -7.33
CA SER A 29 -15.03 -1.56 -6.41
C SER A 29 -13.55 -1.51 -6.04
N PHE A 30 -13.24 -2.02 -4.85
CA PHE A 30 -11.87 -2.17 -4.36
C PHE A 30 -11.40 -3.62 -4.38
N ASP A 31 -11.61 -4.31 -5.51
CA ASP A 31 -11.23 -5.71 -5.64
C ASP A 31 -9.71 -5.95 -5.52
N ARG A 32 -9.31 -7.21 -5.29
CA ARG A 32 -7.90 -7.61 -5.29
C ARG A 32 -7.20 -7.11 -6.57
N PHE A 33 -6.12 -6.37 -6.36
CA PHE A 33 -5.29 -5.79 -7.41
C PHE A 33 -3.82 -6.16 -7.20
N GLY A 34 -3.05 -6.05 -8.28
CA GLY A 34 -1.59 -6.19 -8.30
C GLY A 34 -1.10 -6.59 -9.70
N LEU A 35 0.16 -7.00 -9.78
CA LEU A 35 0.77 -7.48 -11.02
C LEU A 35 0.29 -8.90 -11.35
N GLY A 36 -0.08 -9.14 -12.60
CA GLY A 36 -0.64 -10.43 -13.03
C GLY A 36 0.26 -11.65 -12.77
N HIS A 37 1.59 -11.48 -12.72
CA HIS A 37 2.52 -12.55 -12.35
C HIS A 37 2.30 -13.07 -10.92
N PHE A 38 1.88 -12.21 -10.00
CA PHE A 38 1.65 -12.51 -8.59
C PHE A 38 0.20 -12.94 -8.28
N ALA A 39 -0.67 -12.98 -9.29
CA ALA A 39 -2.10 -13.24 -9.06
C ALA A 39 -2.36 -14.59 -8.36
N GLY A 40 -1.64 -15.65 -8.72
CA GLY A 40 -1.78 -16.96 -8.08
C GLY A 40 -0.94 -17.17 -6.83
N ARG A 41 -0.24 -16.13 -6.35
CA ARG A 41 0.61 -16.23 -5.16
C ARG A 41 -0.14 -15.69 -3.94
N PHE A 42 -0.03 -16.43 -2.84
CA PHE A 42 -0.63 -16.13 -1.57
C PHE A 42 0.38 -16.45 -0.46
N PRO A 43 0.35 -15.72 0.68
CA PRO A 43 1.14 -16.09 1.85
C PRO A 43 0.75 -17.49 2.34
N HIS A 44 1.75 -18.24 2.81
CA HIS A 44 1.53 -19.54 3.46
C HIS A 44 0.91 -19.40 4.85
N ASN A 45 1.21 -18.31 5.56
CA ASN A 45 0.69 -18.04 6.90
C ASN A 45 0.13 -16.61 6.97
N PRO A 46 -1.11 -16.39 6.50
CA PRO A 46 -1.70 -15.05 6.39
C PRO A 46 -2.03 -14.39 7.74
N ASP A 47 -1.95 -15.15 8.84
CA ASP A 47 -2.29 -14.68 10.18
C ASP A 47 -1.04 -14.35 11.02
N ASN A 48 0.15 -14.76 10.56
CA ASN A 48 1.39 -14.52 11.29
C ASN A 48 1.92 -13.09 11.08
N VAL A 49 1.99 -12.33 12.16
CA VAL A 49 2.55 -10.97 12.18
C VAL A 49 4.00 -11.05 12.66
N GLU A 50 4.89 -11.53 11.80
CA GLU A 50 6.34 -11.43 12.01
C GLU A 50 6.96 -10.54 10.93
N LEU A 51 7.59 -9.45 11.35
CA LEU A 51 8.17 -8.44 10.50
C LEU A 51 9.68 -8.35 10.71
N SER A 52 10.45 -8.82 9.74
CA SER A 52 11.91 -8.73 9.77
C SER A 52 12.39 -7.32 9.42
N ILE A 53 13.30 -6.77 10.23
CA ILE A 53 13.95 -5.48 10.01
C ILE A 53 15.44 -5.71 9.76
N GLY A 54 15.93 -5.24 8.62
CA GLY A 54 17.31 -5.51 8.19
C GLY A 54 17.91 -4.47 7.26
N GLY A 55 18.95 -4.89 6.54
CA GLY A 55 19.73 -4.04 5.64
C GLY A 55 20.96 -3.42 6.32
N ASP A 56 21.27 -2.18 5.96
CA ASP A 56 22.27 -1.32 6.57
C ASP A 56 21.80 -0.83 7.96
N VAL A 57 21.65 -1.76 8.90
CA VAL A 57 21.27 -1.53 10.30
C VAL A 57 22.35 -2.10 11.22
N ARG A 58 22.49 -1.58 12.45
CA ARG A 58 23.47 -2.13 13.41
C ARG A 58 23.08 -3.52 13.90
N ARG A 59 21.78 -3.80 14.00
CA ARG A 59 21.26 -5.09 14.44
C ARG A 59 19.99 -5.43 13.66
N ALA A 60 19.99 -6.54 12.93
CA ALA A 60 18.77 -7.09 12.36
C ALA A 60 17.87 -7.62 13.49
N VAL A 61 16.57 -7.34 13.41
CA VAL A 61 15.59 -7.75 14.42
C VAL A 61 14.34 -8.30 13.75
N ILE A 62 13.61 -9.17 14.44
CA ILE A 62 12.27 -9.62 14.02
C ILE A 62 11.30 -9.04 15.03
N LEU A 63 10.26 -8.37 14.54
CA LEU A 63 9.23 -7.74 15.36
C LEU A 63 7.92 -8.51 15.21
N GLY A 64 7.27 -8.81 16.33
CA GLY A 64 5.95 -9.42 16.36
C GLY A 64 5.07 -8.72 17.38
N ALA A 65 5.12 -9.19 18.63
CA ALA A 65 4.38 -8.61 19.75
C ALA A 65 4.71 -7.11 19.97
N GLU A 66 5.90 -6.65 19.62
CA GLU A 66 6.28 -5.24 19.73
C GLU A 66 5.39 -4.32 18.88
N LEU A 67 4.86 -4.82 17.75
CA LEU A 67 3.94 -4.06 16.91
C LEU A 67 2.63 -3.76 17.64
N GLU A 68 2.20 -4.62 18.57
CA GLU A 68 1.00 -4.44 19.39
C GLU A 68 1.12 -3.29 20.40
N THR A 69 2.36 -2.90 20.75
CA THR A 69 2.61 -1.80 21.70
C THR A 69 2.36 -0.41 21.12
N LEU A 70 2.30 -0.29 19.78
CA LEU A 70 2.17 1.00 19.09
C LEU A 70 0.69 1.45 19.01
N PRO A 71 0.40 2.76 19.12
CA PRO A 71 -0.96 3.26 19.03
C PRO A 71 -1.53 3.03 17.62
N ARG A 72 -2.77 2.52 17.55
CA ARG A 72 -3.51 2.41 16.29
C ARG A 72 -4.21 3.73 16.00
N VAL A 73 -4.21 4.10 14.72
CA VAL A 73 -4.95 5.23 14.18
C VAL A 73 -5.88 4.76 13.08
N GLU A 74 -6.98 5.47 12.92
CA GLU A 74 -7.86 5.34 11.76
C GLU A 74 -7.62 6.48 10.78
N GLN A 75 -7.66 6.17 9.49
CA GLN A 75 -7.47 7.14 8.42
C GLN A 75 -8.38 6.82 7.26
N ILE A 76 -9.06 7.84 6.74
CA ILE A 76 -9.77 7.74 5.46
C ILE A 76 -8.87 8.31 4.38
N SER A 77 -8.56 7.52 3.36
CA SER A 77 -7.73 7.95 2.22
C SER A 77 -8.14 7.29 0.91
N ASP A 78 -7.85 7.97 -0.19
CA ASP A 78 -8.08 7.44 -1.53
C ASP A 78 -6.95 6.48 -1.92
N PHE A 79 -7.29 5.43 -2.65
CA PHE A 79 -6.35 4.52 -3.27
C PHE A 79 -6.21 4.82 -4.77
N HIS A 80 -4.98 4.87 -5.26
CA HIS A 80 -4.68 5.22 -6.64
C HIS A 80 -3.86 4.12 -7.33
N CYS A 81 -4.46 3.41 -8.28
CA CYS A 81 -3.73 2.41 -9.05
C CYS A 81 -2.91 3.06 -10.17
N VAL A 82 -1.73 2.50 -10.42
CA VAL A 82 -0.90 2.91 -11.56
C VAL A 82 -1.58 2.63 -12.90
N THR A 83 -2.58 1.75 -12.94
CA THR A 83 -3.36 1.42 -14.15
C THR A 83 -4.59 2.31 -14.36
N THR A 84 -4.46 3.59 -14.05
CA THR A 84 -5.40 4.69 -14.37
C THR A 84 -6.70 4.75 -13.57
N TRP A 85 -6.88 3.93 -12.53
CA TRP A 85 -8.10 3.95 -11.71
C TRP A 85 -7.83 4.31 -10.25
N SER A 86 -8.84 4.84 -9.57
CA SER A 86 -8.83 5.16 -8.14
C SER A 86 -10.06 4.61 -7.45
N TYR A 87 -9.93 4.28 -6.18
CA TYR A 87 -11.05 3.96 -5.30
C TYR A 87 -10.99 4.90 -4.10
N ARG A 88 -12.11 5.56 -3.79
CA ARG A 88 -12.13 6.67 -2.83
C ARG A 88 -12.57 6.23 -1.44
N GLY A 89 -12.17 7.01 -0.44
CA GLY A 89 -12.73 6.93 0.90
C GLY A 89 -12.47 5.59 1.60
N VAL A 90 -11.30 4.98 1.38
CA VAL A 90 -10.94 3.75 2.11
C VAL A 90 -10.62 4.11 3.55
N ARG A 91 -11.36 3.54 4.50
CA ARG A 91 -11.04 3.62 5.93
C ARG A 91 -10.03 2.52 6.27
N TRP A 92 -8.84 2.93 6.66
CA TRP A 92 -7.75 2.08 7.13
C TRP A 92 -7.60 2.19 8.64
N ARG A 93 -7.14 1.12 9.26
CA ARG A 93 -6.66 1.08 10.64
C ARG A 93 -5.24 0.52 10.67
N GLY A 94 -4.37 1.12 11.48
CA GLY A 94 -3.02 0.62 11.67
C GLY A 94 -2.13 1.58 12.43
N VAL A 95 -0.82 1.38 12.29
CA VAL A 95 0.20 2.18 12.97
C VAL A 95 0.82 3.17 11.98
N ARG A 96 1.03 4.42 12.40
CA ARG A 96 1.77 5.39 11.58
C ARG A 96 3.19 4.89 11.34
N PHE A 97 3.66 4.92 10.10
CA PHE A 97 4.99 4.46 9.77
C PHE A 97 6.07 5.27 10.51
N SER A 98 5.86 6.57 10.71
CA SER A 98 6.74 7.43 11.50
C SER A 98 6.86 6.99 12.96
N ASP A 99 5.73 6.68 13.62
CA ASP A 99 5.74 6.13 14.98
C ASP A 99 6.46 4.78 15.04
N PHE A 100 6.16 3.88 14.11
CA PHE A 100 6.86 2.59 13.98
C PHE A 100 8.38 2.78 13.82
N TYR A 101 8.79 3.67 12.93
CA TYR A 101 10.19 3.93 12.66
C TYR A 101 10.91 4.50 13.90
N HIS A 102 10.35 5.53 14.52
CA HIS A 102 11.00 6.20 15.66
C HIS A 102 10.95 5.39 16.96
N ARG A 103 9.88 4.63 17.20
CA ARG A 103 9.69 3.90 18.47
C ARG A 103 10.21 2.47 18.46
N LEU A 104 10.28 1.81 17.31
CA LEU A 104 10.80 0.45 17.21
C LEU A 104 12.09 0.38 16.38
N VAL A 105 12.09 0.87 15.14
CA VAL A 105 13.23 0.68 14.23
C VAL A 105 14.48 1.39 14.73
N VAL A 106 14.39 2.68 15.05
CA VAL A 106 15.53 3.47 15.55
C VAL A 106 16.15 2.87 16.81
N PRO A 107 15.40 2.59 17.89
CA PRO A 107 16.01 2.05 19.11
C PRO A 107 16.46 0.59 18.99
N LEU A 108 15.71 -0.26 18.26
CA LEU A 108 15.97 -1.70 18.25
C LEU A 108 16.95 -2.14 17.15
N ALA A 109 16.83 -1.57 15.95
CA ALA A 109 17.65 -1.95 14.79
C ALA A 109 18.81 -0.97 14.53
N GLN A 110 18.61 0.31 14.85
CA GLN A 110 19.56 1.42 14.65
C GLN A 110 20.08 1.47 13.20
N PRO A 111 19.27 1.93 12.23
CA PRO A 111 19.72 2.14 10.86
C PRO A 111 20.99 2.98 10.77
N LEU A 112 21.92 2.59 9.90
CA LEU A 112 23.17 3.29 9.69
C LEU A 112 22.95 4.64 8.99
N ASP A 113 23.87 5.59 9.22
CA ASP A 113 23.80 6.90 8.57
C ASP A 113 23.71 6.78 7.04
N GLY A 114 22.77 7.52 6.46
CA GLY A 114 22.50 7.52 5.03
C GLY A 114 21.55 6.42 4.54
N ALA A 115 21.08 5.50 5.40
CA ALA A 115 20.11 4.45 5.06
C ALA A 115 18.71 5.03 4.77
N THR A 116 18.56 5.63 3.58
CA THR A 116 17.38 6.39 3.15
C THR A 116 16.55 5.68 2.07
N PHE A 117 16.99 4.51 1.62
CA PHE A 117 16.30 3.67 0.65
C PHE A 117 15.70 2.47 1.37
N VAL A 118 14.37 2.32 1.33
CA VAL A 118 13.65 1.29 2.07
C VAL A 118 13.09 0.27 1.10
N VAL A 119 13.38 -1.01 1.33
CA VAL A 119 12.88 -2.14 0.55
C VAL A 119 11.89 -2.92 1.38
N PHE A 120 10.68 -3.07 0.86
CA PHE A 120 9.63 -3.91 1.41
C PHE A 120 9.65 -5.25 0.69
N ARG A 121 9.57 -6.34 1.46
CA ARG A 121 9.39 -7.70 0.93
C ARG A 121 8.12 -8.29 1.48
N ALA A 122 7.36 -8.92 0.60
CA ALA A 122 6.10 -9.58 0.90
C ALA A 122 6.25 -11.09 0.97
N GLN A 123 5.37 -11.74 1.74
CA GLN A 123 5.30 -13.19 1.88
C GLN A 123 4.97 -13.91 0.56
N ASP A 124 4.30 -13.24 -0.38
CA ASP A 124 3.98 -13.76 -1.72
C ASP A 124 5.14 -13.58 -2.74
N GLY A 125 6.30 -13.14 -2.25
CA GLY A 125 7.50 -12.88 -3.03
C GLY A 125 7.50 -11.53 -3.76
N TYR A 126 6.48 -10.69 -3.61
CA TYR A 126 6.50 -9.33 -4.15
C TYR A 126 7.50 -8.45 -3.37
N ALA A 127 8.16 -7.52 -4.07
CA ALA A 127 9.06 -6.57 -3.43
C ALA A 127 8.95 -5.20 -4.09
N CYS A 128 9.06 -4.16 -3.27
CA CYS A 128 8.99 -2.77 -3.71
C CYS A 128 9.91 -1.87 -2.88
N CYS A 129 10.36 -0.77 -3.46
CA CYS A 129 11.17 0.21 -2.74
C CYS A 129 10.52 1.59 -2.66
N MET A 130 10.84 2.33 -1.60
CA MET A 130 10.48 3.74 -1.41
C MET A 130 11.61 4.50 -0.72
N ARG A 131 11.55 5.83 -0.73
CA ARG A 131 12.46 6.67 0.05
C ARG A 131 11.94 6.77 1.48
N LEU A 132 12.84 6.75 2.46
CA LEU A 132 12.47 6.90 3.88
C LEU A 132 11.70 8.20 4.13
N CYS A 133 12.09 9.31 3.50
CA CYS A 133 11.38 10.59 3.65
C CYS A 133 9.94 10.55 3.14
N ASP A 134 9.62 9.72 2.14
CA ASP A 134 8.23 9.53 1.68
C ASP A 134 7.43 8.70 2.69
N LEU A 135 8.08 7.75 3.37
CA LEU A 135 7.46 6.87 4.34
C LEU A 135 7.22 7.54 5.69
N LEU A 136 7.99 8.58 6.03
CA LEU A 136 7.82 9.37 7.26
C LEU A 136 6.69 10.41 7.15
N ALA A 137 5.96 10.47 6.04
CA ALA A 137 4.80 11.33 5.91
C ALA A 137 3.67 10.90 6.87
N ASP A 138 2.89 11.89 7.33
CA ASP A 138 1.87 11.69 8.37
C ASP A 138 0.71 10.76 7.95
N ASP A 139 0.50 10.53 6.66
CA ASP A 139 -0.59 9.71 6.14
C ASP A 139 -0.15 8.29 5.72
N VAL A 140 1.09 7.91 6.03
CA VAL A 140 1.63 6.57 5.74
C VAL A 140 1.44 5.64 6.93
N LEU A 141 0.79 4.50 6.68
CA LEU A 141 0.48 3.50 7.70
C LEU A 141 1.09 2.13 7.37
N LEU A 142 1.48 1.41 8.41
CA LEU A 142 1.46 -0.04 8.42
C LEU A 142 0.05 -0.46 8.89
N ALA A 143 -0.80 -0.83 7.93
CA ALA A 143 -2.21 -1.14 8.18
C ALA A 143 -2.41 -2.62 8.51
N ASP A 144 -3.26 -2.86 9.51
CA ASP A 144 -3.73 -4.19 9.96
C ASP A 144 -5.26 -4.33 9.87
N GLY A 145 -5.98 -3.26 9.48
CA GLY A 145 -7.43 -3.25 9.30
C GLY A 145 -7.92 -2.38 8.15
N ILE A 146 -9.11 -2.71 7.66
CA ILE A 146 -9.82 -2.00 6.60
C ILE A 146 -11.33 -2.04 6.88
N GLY A 147 -12.03 -0.92 6.66
CA GLY A 147 -13.45 -0.83 7.00
C GLY A 147 -13.65 -0.96 8.51
N ASP A 148 -14.56 -1.86 8.93
CA ASP A 148 -14.84 -2.15 10.36
C ASP A 148 -14.09 -3.42 10.86
N GLY A 149 -13.22 -4.01 10.05
CA GLY A 149 -12.59 -5.31 10.33
C GLY A 149 -11.09 -5.35 10.08
N GLY A 150 -10.51 -6.55 10.29
CA GLY A 150 -9.13 -6.86 9.92
C GLY A 150 -8.93 -6.91 8.40
N LEU A 151 -7.68 -7.00 7.97
CA LEU A 151 -7.38 -7.21 6.54
C LEU A 151 -7.76 -8.62 6.10
N GLY A 152 -8.51 -8.72 5.00
CA GLY A 152 -8.64 -9.96 4.25
C GLY A 152 -7.40 -10.25 3.39
N ILE A 153 -7.26 -11.49 2.93
CA ILE A 153 -6.18 -11.93 2.04
C ILE A 153 -6.09 -11.08 0.77
N GLU A 154 -7.22 -10.65 0.21
CA GLU A 154 -7.28 -9.79 -0.98
C GLU A 154 -6.66 -8.41 -0.77
N HIS A 155 -6.67 -7.93 0.47
CA HIS A 155 -6.22 -6.61 0.88
C HIS A 155 -4.83 -6.62 1.51
N GLY A 156 -4.25 -7.79 1.77
CA GLY A 156 -2.85 -7.91 2.14
C GLY A 156 -2.61 -8.31 3.59
N ALA A 157 -3.49 -9.12 4.18
CA ALA A 157 -3.33 -9.65 5.53
C ALA A 157 -1.96 -10.33 5.75
N PRO A 158 -1.41 -10.28 6.97
CA PRO A 158 -1.98 -9.61 8.13
C PRO A 158 -1.55 -8.13 8.25
N LEU A 159 -0.53 -7.73 7.50
CA LEU A 159 0.04 -6.38 7.53
C LEU A 159 0.34 -5.88 6.11
N ARG A 160 -0.02 -4.62 5.82
CA ARG A 160 0.30 -3.97 4.55
C ARG A 160 0.82 -2.55 4.72
N LEU A 161 1.49 -2.03 3.71
CA LEU A 161 1.77 -0.61 3.59
C LEU A 161 0.57 0.12 2.96
N VAL A 162 0.25 1.28 3.52
CA VAL A 162 -0.68 2.27 2.97
C VAL A 162 0.06 3.61 2.89
N ALA A 163 0.24 4.12 1.68
CA ALA A 163 0.90 5.38 1.36
C ALA A 163 0.07 6.12 0.29
N PRO A 164 -0.93 6.92 0.68
CA PRO A 164 -1.94 7.49 -0.22
C PRO A 164 -1.38 8.39 -1.31
N ALA A 165 -0.27 9.10 -1.03
CA ALA A 165 0.41 9.93 -2.02
C ALA A 165 1.10 9.13 -3.14
N HIS A 166 1.15 7.79 -3.05
CA HIS A 166 1.89 6.89 -3.95
C HIS A 166 0.97 5.89 -4.66
N TYR A 167 1.36 5.48 -5.87
CA TYR A 167 0.59 4.49 -6.61
C TYR A 167 0.53 3.12 -5.91
N GLY A 168 -0.53 2.38 -6.17
CA GLY A 168 -0.85 1.13 -5.47
C GLY A 168 0.21 0.02 -5.54
N TYR A 169 1.10 0.01 -6.54
CA TYR A 169 2.21 -0.96 -6.59
C TYR A 169 3.30 -0.66 -5.54
N LYS A 170 3.40 0.58 -5.05
CA LYS A 170 4.24 0.95 -3.90
C LYS A 170 3.65 0.51 -2.56
N ASN A 171 2.34 0.31 -2.51
CA ASN A 171 1.60 -0.06 -1.31
C ASN A 171 1.61 -1.59 -1.13
N VAL A 172 2.74 -2.13 -0.66
CA VAL A 172 3.01 -3.57 -0.53
C VAL A 172 2.01 -4.26 0.41
N LYS A 173 1.53 -5.43 -0.01
CA LYS A 173 0.65 -6.33 0.74
C LYS A 173 1.46 -7.45 1.40
N HIS A 174 0.91 -8.12 2.41
CA HIS A 174 1.51 -9.31 3.01
C HIS A 174 2.96 -9.04 3.48
N LEU A 175 3.18 -7.92 4.17
CA LEU A 175 4.53 -7.49 4.58
C LEU A 175 5.21 -8.57 5.43
N ALA A 176 6.45 -8.89 5.06
CA ALA A 176 7.31 -9.86 5.75
C ALA A 176 8.64 -9.22 6.21
N ALA A 177 9.17 -8.27 5.43
CA ALA A 177 10.40 -7.57 5.80
C ALA A 177 10.42 -6.10 5.35
N ILE A 178 11.13 -5.29 6.13
CA ILE A 178 11.50 -3.91 5.82
C ILE A 178 13.01 -3.78 5.97
N GLU A 179 13.70 -3.50 4.87
CA GLU A 179 15.14 -3.35 4.84
C GLU A 179 15.52 -1.90 4.57
N PHE A 180 16.44 -1.36 5.36
CA PHE A 180 16.96 -0.01 5.20
C PHE A 180 18.32 -0.07 4.52
N TRP A 181 18.52 0.68 3.45
CA TRP A 181 19.73 0.67 2.63
C TRP A 181 20.18 2.08 2.30
N LYS A 182 21.49 2.27 2.09
CA LYS A 182 22.03 3.54 1.60
C LYS A 182 21.59 3.85 0.17
N ASP A 183 21.50 2.83 -0.67
CA ASP A 183 21.13 2.96 -2.08
C ASP A 183 20.36 1.75 -2.62
N ARG A 184 20.09 1.75 -3.93
CA ARG A 184 19.24 0.76 -4.62
C ARG A 184 19.93 -0.60 -4.88
N ARG A 185 21.22 -0.79 -4.61
CA ARG A 185 21.98 -1.98 -5.06
C ARG A 185 21.33 -3.32 -4.68
N ASN A 186 20.63 -3.38 -3.55
CA ASN A 186 19.97 -4.58 -3.02
C ASN A 186 18.50 -4.75 -3.47
N TYR A 187 18.08 -4.01 -4.49
CA TYR A 187 16.73 -4.05 -5.04
C TYR A 187 16.69 -4.06 -6.57
N ARG A 188 15.91 -5.00 -7.10
CA ARG A 188 15.46 -5.04 -8.49
C ARG A 188 13.95 -5.21 -8.53
N PHE A 189 13.31 -4.60 -9.52
CA PHE A 189 11.89 -4.78 -9.73
C PHE A 189 11.61 -6.25 -10.11
N PRO A 190 10.46 -6.83 -9.71
CA PRO A 190 10.26 -8.25 -9.90
C PRO A 190 10.21 -8.69 -11.36
N PHE A 191 10.99 -9.71 -11.70
CA PHE A 191 10.92 -10.41 -12.99
C PHE A 191 9.51 -11.02 -13.19
N PRO A 192 8.94 -11.03 -14.41
CA PRO A 192 9.50 -10.64 -15.72
C PRO A 192 9.32 -9.16 -16.10
N TYR A 193 8.91 -8.30 -15.17
CA TYR A 193 8.65 -6.90 -15.49
C TYR A 193 9.96 -6.12 -15.61
N PRO A 194 10.11 -5.24 -16.62
CA PRO A 194 11.31 -4.45 -16.78
C PRO A 194 11.45 -3.41 -15.66
N ASP A 195 12.69 -3.22 -15.18
CA ASP A 195 13.03 -2.27 -14.10
C ASP A 195 12.56 -0.83 -14.38
N LEU A 196 12.38 -0.46 -15.65
CA LEU A 196 11.88 0.86 -16.05
C LEU A 196 10.44 1.15 -15.60
N MET A 197 9.65 0.11 -15.34
CA MET A 197 8.27 0.24 -14.83
C MET A 197 8.26 0.70 -13.36
N ASP A 198 9.35 0.48 -12.64
CA ASP A 198 9.49 0.97 -11.27
C ASP A 198 9.96 2.44 -11.26
N HIS A 199 9.10 3.33 -10.76
CA HIS A 199 9.50 4.69 -10.49
C HIS A 199 10.11 4.81 -9.08
N PRO A 200 11.25 5.51 -8.88
CA PRO A 200 11.91 5.58 -7.56
C PRO A 200 11.03 6.08 -6.40
N ARG A 201 10.12 7.02 -6.67
CA ARG A 201 9.14 7.54 -5.70
C ARG A 201 7.73 7.02 -5.98
N GLY A 202 7.15 7.35 -7.13
CA GLY A 202 5.88 6.78 -7.57
C GLY A 202 4.68 7.59 -7.10
N ARG A 203 4.86 8.91 -6.98
CA ARG A 203 3.92 9.88 -6.46
C ARG A 203 2.81 10.16 -7.46
N VAL A 204 1.58 10.11 -6.98
CA VAL A 204 0.38 10.18 -7.83
C VAL A 204 0.16 11.59 -8.38
N ALA A 205 0.44 12.62 -7.57
CA ALA A 205 0.26 14.02 -7.95
C ALA A 205 1.14 14.45 -9.14
N PHE A 206 2.25 13.75 -9.38
CA PHE A 206 3.24 14.07 -10.42
C PHE A 206 3.20 13.07 -11.60
N GLU A 207 2.18 12.20 -11.67
CA GLU A 207 2.07 11.12 -12.68
C GLU A 207 3.34 10.23 -12.80
N GLU A 208 4.02 9.96 -11.69
CA GLU A 208 5.25 9.16 -11.65
C GLU A 208 4.98 7.65 -11.83
N ARG A 209 4.54 7.25 -13.02
CA ARG A 209 4.10 5.87 -13.33
C ARG A 209 5.24 4.94 -13.78
N ALA A 210 6.31 5.49 -14.33
CA ALA A 210 7.50 4.78 -14.79
C ALA A 210 8.68 5.76 -14.85
N ARG A 211 9.92 5.24 -14.84
CA ARG A 211 11.12 6.07 -14.69
C ARG A 211 11.45 6.91 -15.94
N TYR A 212 11.24 6.37 -17.13
CA TYR A 212 11.68 6.97 -18.39
C TYR A 212 10.59 7.07 -19.46
N VAL A 213 9.39 6.54 -19.19
CA VAL A 213 8.29 6.50 -20.16
C VAL A 213 7.33 7.66 -19.88
N PRO A 214 7.00 8.50 -20.88
CA PRO A 214 6.02 9.57 -20.71
C PRO A 214 4.67 9.06 -20.19
N ALA A 215 4.07 9.80 -19.25
CA ALA A 215 2.84 9.39 -18.59
C ALA A 215 1.65 9.19 -19.55
N TRP A 216 1.53 10.03 -20.58
CA TRP A 216 0.44 9.94 -21.55
C TRP A 216 0.46 8.61 -22.32
N LEU A 217 1.65 8.11 -22.67
CA LEU A 217 1.82 6.87 -23.42
C LEU A 217 1.55 5.66 -22.53
N ILE A 218 2.15 5.64 -21.33
CA ILE A 218 2.00 4.50 -20.41
C ILE A 218 0.55 4.34 -19.93
N ARG A 219 -0.20 5.43 -19.81
CA ARG A 219 -1.63 5.41 -19.49
C ARG A 219 -2.44 4.60 -20.51
N ILE A 220 -2.17 4.76 -21.80
CA ILE A 220 -2.89 4.03 -22.86
C ILE A 220 -2.63 2.53 -22.70
N VAL A 221 -1.36 2.15 -22.55
CA VAL A 221 -0.94 0.75 -22.35
C VAL A 221 -1.57 0.17 -21.09
N TYR A 222 -1.46 0.85 -19.95
CA TYR A 222 -1.99 0.35 -18.69
C TYR A 222 -3.51 0.26 -18.65
N ARG A 223 -4.21 1.21 -19.28
CA ARG A 223 -5.67 1.17 -19.37
C ARG A 223 -6.15 -0.04 -20.19
N ALA A 224 -5.44 -0.40 -21.25
CA ALA A 224 -5.73 -1.58 -22.06
C ALA A 224 -5.48 -2.90 -21.29
N LEU A 225 -4.44 -2.96 -20.46
CA LEU A 225 -4.09 -4.18 -19.69
C LEU A 225 -4.95 -4.38 -18.44
N MET A 226 -5.56 -3.31 -17.90
CA MET A 226 -6.28 -3.33 -16.63
C MET A 226 -7.39 -4.41 -16.53
N PRO A 227 -8.29 -4.58 -17.53
CA PRO A 227 -9.37 -5.57 -17.43
C PRO A 227 -8.86 -7.01 -17.33
N GLY A 228 -7.79 -7.34 -18.07
CA GLY A 228 -7.17 -8.67 -18.05
C GLY A 228 -6.50 -8.97 -16.71
N ALA A 229 -5.72 -8.01 -16.19
CA ALA A 229 -5.07 -8.14 -14.88
C ALA A 229 -6.09 -8.35 -13.75
N ARG A 230 -7.19 -7.60 -13.75
CA ARG A 230 -8.27 -7.76 -12.76
C ARG A 230 -8.97 -9.11 -12.85
N ARG A 231 -9.30 -9.55 -14.07
CA ARG A 231 -9.90 -10.88 -14.28
C ARG A 231 -9.01 -11.98 -13.72
N LYS A 232 -7.69 -11.87 -13.94
CA LYS A 232 -6.70 -12.83 -13.41
C LYS A 232 -6.66 -12.81 -11.88
N MET A 233 -6.64 -11.62 -11.27
CA MET A 233 -6.66 -11.47 -9.81
C MET A 233 -7.91 -12.04 -9.16
N ARG A 234 -9.08 -11.77 -9.75
CA ARG A 234 -10.36 -12.27 -9.26
C ARG A 234 -10.43 -13.79 -9.34
N LYS A 235 -10.13 -14.38 -10.50
CA LYS A 235 -10.12 -15.85 -10.67
C LYS A 235 -9.18 -16.54 -9.68
N ALA A 236 -8.00 -15.97 -9.44
CA ALA A 236 -7.05 -16.54 -8.50
C ALA A 236 -7.55 -16.45 -7.05
N LEU A 237 -8.26 -15.38 -6.69
CA LEU A 237 -8.86 -15.25 -5.36
C LEU A 237 -10.04 -16.22 -5.16
N GLU A 238 -10.88 -16.41 -6.17
CA GLU A 238 -11.94 -17.42 -6.18
C GLU A 238 -11.33 -18.81 -5.93
N HIS A 239 -10.32 -19.19 -6.71
CA HIS A 239 -9.64 -20.48 -6.55
C HIS A 239 -8.99 -20.67 -5.17
N TYR A 240 -8.40 -19.61 -4.61
CA TYR A 240 -7.86 -19.66 -3.25
C TYR A 240 -8.94 -19.92 -2.20
N ARG A 241 -10.12 -19.29 -2.34
CA ARG A 241 -11.24 -19.48 -1.41
C ARG A 241 -11.90 -20.85 -1.55
N ASP A 242 -11.95 -21.40 -2.75
CA ASP A 242 -12.50 -22.74 -3.01
C ASP A 242 -11.60 -23.87 -2.49
N GLY A 243 -10.31 -23.59 -2.25
CA GLY A 243 -9.33 -24.55 -1.75
C GLY A 243 -9.08 -24.49 -0.24
N LEU A 244 -9.77 -23.60 0.49
CA LEU A 244 -9.83 -23.57 1.96
C LEU A 244 -10.92 -24.51 2.47
#